data_AF-A0A9D6AUI9-F1
#
_entry.id   AF-A0A9D6AUI9-F1
#
_cell.length_a   1.000
_cell.length_b   1.000
_cell.length_c   1.000
_cell.angle_alpha   90.00
_cell.angle_beta   90.00
_cell.angle_gamma   90.00
#
_symmetry.space_group_name_H-M   'P 1'
#
loop_
_entity.id
_entity.type
_entity.pdbx_description
1 polymer ?
#
loop_
_entity_poly.entity_id
_entity_poly.type
_entity_poly.pdbx_seq_one_letter_code
_entity_poly.pdbx_strand_id
1 'polypeptide(L)' 'MTGYIPTDEEIAVMVRDLEKNDPENANPVYARHMLVKMKLMYRDLGRIDEALLLKEMEEFKKDSESA' A
#
# COMPACT_ATOMS: atom_id res chain seq x y z
N MET A 1 -6.80 21.29 -3.26
CA MET A 1 -6.17 19.96 -3.18
C MET A 1 -7.18 18.99 -2.63
N THR A 2 -7.75 18.14 -3.49
CA THR A 2 -8.53 16.98 -3.02
C THR A 2 -7.55 16.04 -2.34
N GLY A 3 -7.81 15.67 -1.08
CA GLY A 3 -6.97 14.72 -0.34
C GLY A 3 -6.88 13.37 -1.06
N TYR A 4 -5.88 12.55 -0.72
CA TYR A 4 -5.79 11.18 -1.22
C TYR A 4 -7.00 10.36 -0.76
N ILE A 5 -7.67 9.71 -1.71
CA ILE A 5 -8.78 8.79 -1.48
C ILE A 5 -8.37 7.45 -2.11
N PRO A 6 -8.17 6.38 -1.32
CA PRO A 6 -7.84 5.07 -1.85
C PRO A 6 -8.91 4.57 -2.81
N THR A 7 -8.49 4.01 -3.93
CA THR A 7 -9.38 3.35 -4.89
C THR A 7 -9.81 1.98 -4.39
N ASP A 8 -10.89 1.43 -4.94
CA ASP A 8 -11.36 0.10 -4.59
C ASP A 8 -10.33 -0.99 -4.95
N GLU A 9 -9.54 -0.77 -5.99
CA GLU A 9 -8.45 -1.66 -6.40
C GLU A 9 -7.30 -1.65 -5.37
N GLU A 10 -6.85 -0.47 -4.93
CA GLU A 10 -5.83 -0.34 -3.88
C GLU A 10 -6.29 -1.03 -2.58
N ILE A 11 -7.56 -0.86 -2.22
CA ILE A 11 -8.16 -1.51 -1.05
C ILE A 11 -8.17 -3.03 -1.22
N ALA A 12 -8.56 -3.55 -2.38
CA ALA A 12 -8.61 -4.99 -2.64
C ALA A 12 -7.22 -5.64 -2.58
N VAL A 13 -6.19 -4.97 -3.13
CA VAL A 13 -4.80 -5.43 -3.04
C VAL A 13 -4.34 -5.47 -1.59
N MET A 14 -4.60 -4.41 -0.82
CA MET A 14 -4.23 -4.35 0.60
C MET A 14 -4.96 -5.41 1.43
N VAL A 15 -6.24 -5.70 1.15
CA VAL A 15 -6.97 -6.79 1.82
C VAL A 15 -6.32 -8.14 1.55
N ARG A 16 -5.95 -8.45 0.30
CA ARG A 16 -5.27 -9.71 -0.04
C ARG A 16 -3.90 -9.86 0.64
N ASP A 17 -3.20 -8.75 0.88
CA ASP A 17 -1.96 -8.78 1.64
C ASP A 17 -2.22 -9.08 3.12
N LEU A 18 -3.21 -8.41 3.71
CA LEU A 18 -3.64 -8.67 5.09
C LEU A 18 -4.15 -10.11 5.28
N GLU A 19 -4.84 -10.70 4.31
CA GLU A 19 -5.27 -12.12 4.37
C GLU A 19 -4.09 -13.09 4.59
N LYS A 20 -2.88 -12.71 4.19
CA LYS A 20 -1.67 -13.53 4.36
C LYS A 20 -0.89 -13.16 5.63
N ASN A 21 -0.77 -11.87 5.92
CA ASN A 21 0.13 -11.34 6.94
C ASN A 21 -0.56 -11.01 8.27
N ASP A 22 -1.85 -10.63 8.21
CA ASP A 22 -2.67 -10.20 9.35
C ASP A 22 -4.16 -10.51 9.12
N PRO A 23 -4.56 -11.79 9.12
CA PRO A 23 -5.89 -12.21 8.66
C PRO A 23 -7.03 -11.67 9.53
N GLU A 24 -6.78 -11.38 10.81
CA GLU A 24 -7.75 -10.80 11.74
C GLU A 24 -8.16 -9.37 11.33
N ASN A 25 -7.29 -8.65 10.63
CA ASN A 25 -7.54 -7.29 10.15
C ASN A 25 -7.80 -7.21 8.64
N ALA A 26 -7.93 -8.35 7.95
CA ALA A 26 -8.12 -8.45 6.51
C ALA A 26 -9.54 -8.03 6.06
N ASN A 27 -9.87 -6.75 6.23
CA ASN A 27 -11.14 -6.17 5.81
C ASN A 27 -10.95 -4.81 5.13
N PRO A 28 -11.88 -4.40 4.24
CA PRO A 28 -11.75 -3.17 3.45
C PRO A 28 -11.61 -1.89 4.28
N VAL A 29 -12.24 -1.84 5.46
CA VAL A 29 -12.21 -0.66 6.34
C VAL A 29 -10.80 -0.45 6.90
N TYR A 30 -10.20 -1.53 7.42
CA TYR A 30 -8.85 -1.49 7.95
C TYR A 30 -7.82 -1.19 6.85
N ALA A 31 -7.95 -1.85 5.70
CA ALA A 31 -7.10 -1.61 4.53
C ALA A 31 -7.11 -0.14 4.08
N ARG A 32 -8.30 0.48 3.99
CA ARG A 32 -8.43 1.91 3.67
C ARG A 32 -7.71 2.79 4.69
N HIS A 33 -7.87 2.51 5.98
CA HIS A 33 -7.19 3.26 7.04
C HIS A 33 -5.67 3.15 6.96
N MET A 34 -5.14 1.95 6.69
CA MET A 34 -3.71 1.73 6.49
C MET A 34 -3.17 2.53 5.30
N LEU A 35 -3.83 2.47 4.14
CA LEU A 35 -3.42 3.18 2.94
C LEU A 35 -3.35 4.70 3.15
N VAL A 36 -4.35 5.27 3.82
CA VAL A 36 -4.37 6.69 4.17
C VAL A 36 -3.24 7.03 5.14
N LYS A 37 -3.04 6.20 6.18
CA LYS A 37 -1.98 6.42 7.18
C LYS A 37 -0.58 6.33 6.55
N MET A 38 -0.35 5.38 5.65
CA MET A 38 0.89 5.27 4.89
C MET A 38 1.16 6.53 4.09
N LYS A 39 0.20 7.02 3.30
CA LYS A 39 0.38 8.25 2.50
C LYS A 39 0.62 9.49 3.36
N LEU A 40 -0.05 9.60 4.51
CA LEU A 40 0.20 10.70 5.46
C LEU A 40 1.60 10.58 6.08
N MET A 41 2.03 9.39 6.49
CA MET A 41 3.38 9.16 7.01
C MET A 41 4.45 9.55 5.98
N TYR A 42 4.28 9.19 4.70
CA TYR A 42 5.20 9.58 3.64
C TYR A 42 5.23 11.10 3.40
N ARG A 43 4.08 11.76 3.50
CA ARG A 43 3.98 13.22 3.43
C ARG A 43 4.71 13.89 4.59
N ASP A 44 4.52 13.38 5.81
CA ASP A 44 5.10 13.97 7.03
C ASP A 44 6.61 13.75 7.13
N LEU A 45 7.13 12.67 6.56
CA LEU A 45 8.57 12.38 6.49
C LEU A 45 9.31 13.19 5.40
N GLY A 46 8.62 13.97 4.57
CA GLY A 46 9.21 14.68 3.42
C GLY A 46 9.82 13.76 2.36
N ARG A 47 9.62 12.43 2.48
CA ARG A 47 10.18 11.35 1.66
C ARG A 47 9.18 10.90 0.61
N ILE A 48 8.93 11.71 -0.41
CA ILE A 48 8.77 11.11 -1.73
C ILE A 48 10.18 11.07 -2.32
N ASP A 49 10.95 10.08 -1.89
CA ASP A 49 12.17 9.70 -2.60
C ASP A 49 11.72 8.73 -3.70
N GLU A 50 11.43 9.29 -4.85
CA GLU A 50 10.86 8.61 -6.01
C GLU A 50 11.72 7.42 -6.44
N ALA A 51 13.03 7.46 -6.20
CA ALA A 51 13.95 6.37 -6.46
C ALA A 51 13.74 5.15 -5.54
N LEU A 52 13.40 5.39 -4.27
CA LEU A 52 13.11 4.31 -3.33
C LEU A 52 11.76 3.63 -3.67
N LEU A 53 10.77 4.43 -4.04
CA LEU A 53 9.46 3.94 -4.50
C LEU A 53 9.61 3.08 -5.78
N LEU A 54 10.42 3.53 -6.74
CA LEU A 54 10.68 2.78 -7.97
C LEU A 54 11.42 1.46 -7.69
N LYS A 55 12.36 1.45 -6.75
CA LYS A 55 13.10 0.24 -6.36
C LYS A 55 12.19 -0.80 -5.70
N GLU A 56 11.33 -0.40 -4.77
CA GLU A 56 10.36 -1.30 -4.13
C GLU A 56 9.35 -1.87 -5.14
N MET A 57 8.94 -1.07 -6.13
CA MET A 57 8.06 -1.53 -7.22
C MET A 57 8.75 -2.56 -8.15
N GLU A 58 10.05 -2.42 -8.43
CA GLU A 58 10.81 -3.40 -9.22
C GLU A 58 11.03 -4.71 -8.45
N GLU A 59 11.31 -4.65 -7.15
CA GLU A 59 11.48 -5.84 -6.30
C GLU A 59 10.17 -6.62 -6.19
N PHE A 60 9.04 -5.95 -6.00
CA PHE A 60 7.71 -6.58 -5.96
C PHE A 60 7.31 -7.26 -7.27
N LYS A 61 7.72 -6.71 -8.43
CA LYS A 61 7.50 -7.35 -9.75
C LYS A 61 8.33 -8.62 -9.95
N LYS A 62 9.55 -8.68 -9.43
CA LYS A 62 10.41 -9.87 -9.54
C LYS A 62 9.85 -11.07 -8.78
N ASP A 63 9.24 -10.83 -7.63
CA ASP A 63 8.60 -11.90 -6.84
C ASP A 63 7.29 -12.40 -7.49
N SER A 64 6.66 -11.58 -8.34
CA SER A 64 5.46 -11.95 -9.11
C SER A 64 5.77 -12.78 -10.38
N GLU A 65 6.99 -12.74 -10.92
CA GLU A 65 7.38 -13.48 -12.14
C GLU A 65 8.08 -14.81 -11.85
N SER A 66 8.35 -15.11 -10.56
CA SER A 66 9.01 -16.34 -10.11
C SER A 66 8.03 -17.41 -9.59
N ALA A 67 6.72 -17.25 -9.83
CA ALA A 67 5.64 -18.16 -9.42
C ALA A 67 4.90 -18.75 -10.63
#